data_AF-A0A4R6T2L4-F1
#
_entry.id   AF-A0A4R6T2L4-F1
#
_cell.length_a   1.000
_cell.length_b   1.000
_cell.length_c   1.000
_cell.angle_alpha   90.00
_cell.angle_beta   90.00
_cell.angle_gamma   90.00
#
_symmetry.space_group_name_H-M   'P 1'
#
loop_
_entity.id
_entity.type
_entity.pdbx_description
1 polymer ?
#
loop_
_entity_poly.entity_id
_entity_poly.type
_entity_poly.pdbx_seq_one_letter_code
_entity_poly.pdbx_strand_id
1 'polypeptide(L)'
;MKTTPNKEFDPLASWIKEAGLESPSSEFSSRLIQKISSLPKVEYKPVISPFGWKLILGYIGILFLAVSIFSPSEKSNDILWNKVPSIKMPQISLEFLSFNFPSLELSQNLVFGILTFIGMSIISIWFNYKNRIA
;
A
#
# COMPACT_ATOMS: atom_id res chain seq x y z
N MET A 1 27.62 26.42 0.27
CA MET A 1 26.58 27.45 0.50
C MET A 1 25.61 27.38 -0.67
N LYS A 2 24.35 27.00 -0.39
CA LYS A 2 23.12 27.08 -1.22
C LYS A 2 23.13 26.49 -2.64
N THR A 3 22.69 25.23 -2.74
CA THR A 3 22.14 24.63 -3.97
C THR A 3 20.73 25.17 -4.22
N THR A 4 20.50 25.56 -5.47
CA THR A 4 19.30 26.20 -6.03
C THR A 4 18.02 25.40 -5.75
N PRO A 5 16.91 26.03 -5.32
CA PRO A 5 15.65 25.34 -5.18
C PRO A 5 15.10 25.04 -6.59
N ASN A 6 14.82 23.76 -6.82
CA ASN A 6 14.11 23.24 -7.97
C ASN A 6 12.79 24.02 -8.09
N LYS A 7 12.69 24.93 -9.06
CA LYS A 7 11.43 25.60 -9.40
C LYS A 7 10.52 24.56 -10.04
N GLU A 8 9.86 23.76 -9.21
CA GLU A 8 8.63 23.10 -9.60
C GLU A 8 7.69 24.18 -10.13
N PHE A 9 7.26 24.01 -11.37
CA PHE A 9 6.35 24.91 -12.05
C PHE A 9 5.01 24.82 -11.32
N ASP A 10 4.77 25.69 -10.34
CA ASP A 10 3.54 25.71 -9.57
C ASP A 10 2.39 26.27 -10.44
N PRO A 11 1.46 25.42 -10.92
CA PRO A 11 0.38 25.85 -11.80
C PRO A 11 -0.60 26.80 -11.08
N LEU A 12 -0.62 26.81 -9.74
CA LEU A 12 -1.40 27.80 -8.98
C LEU A 12 -0.85 29.20 -9.18
N ALA A 13 0.48 29.36 -9.20
CA ALA A 13 1.11 30.66 -9.36
C ALA A 13 0.83 31.27 -10.75
N SER A 14 0.74 30.44 -11.80
CA SER A 14 0.37 30.93 -13.14
C SER A 14 -1.11 31.30 -13.23
N TRP A 15 -2.01 30.51 -12.62
CA TRP A 15 -3.45 30.82 -12.62
C TRP A 15 -3.80 32.07 -11.82
N ILE A 16 -3.13 32.31 -10.69
CA ILE A 16 -3.29 33.53 -9.90
C ILE A 16 -2.81 34.76 -10.67
N LYS A 17 -1.70 34.62 -11.43
CA LYS A 17 -1.14 35.71 -12.23
C LYS A 17 -1.98 36.03 -13.47
N GLU A 18 -2.58 35.01 -14.10
CA GLU A 18 -3.50 35.17 -15.24
C GLU A 18 -4.90 35.68 -14.87
N ALA A 19 -5.31 35.57 -13.61
CA ALA A 19 -6.59 36.11 -13.13
C ALA A 19 -6.60 37.64 -13.03
N GLY A 20 -5.45 38.31 -13.20
CA GLY A 20 -5.32 39.77 -13.24
C GLY A 20 -5.27 40.41 -11.84
N LEU A 21 -4.17 41.11 -11.56
CA LEU A 21 -3.95 42.01 -10.42
C LEU A 21 -5.02 43.14 -10.40
N GLU A 22 -5.52 43.65 -9.27
CA GLU A 22 -4.84 44.67 -8.43
C GLU A 22 -5.28 44.72 -6.94
N SER A 23 -6.22 43.91 -6.49
CA SER A 23 -6.54 43.74 -5.06
C SER A 23 -7.46 42.53 -4.89
N PRO A 24 -7.49 41.87 -3.72
CA PRO A 24 -8.48 40.83 -3.46
C PRO A 24 -9.87 41.49 -3.43
N SER A 25 -10.52 41.56 -4.59
CA SER A 25 -11.91 41.98 -4.70
C SER A 25 -12.81 40.88 -4.10
N SER A 26 -14.00 41.25 -3.62
CA SER A 26 -14.91 40.27 -3.01
C SER A 26 -15.31 39.12 -3.95
N GLU A 27 -15.11 39.31 -5.27
CA GLU A 27 -15.40 38.36 -6.34
C GLU A 27 -14.18 37.55 -6.80
N PHE A 28 -13.01 37.73 -6.19
CA PHE A 28 -11.80 37.01 -6.59
C PHE A 28 -11.97 35.49 -6.43
N SER A 29 -12.55 35.05 -5.32
CA SER A 29 -12.81 33.64 -5.03
C SER A 29 -13.78 33.02 -6.02
N SER A 30 -14.86 33.74 -6.38
CA SER A 30 -15.86 33.24 -7.35
C SER A 30 -15.27 33.14 -8.76
N ARG A 31 -14.48 34.12 -9.20
CA ARG A 31 -13.81 34.11 -10.51
C ARG A 31 -12.74 33.01 -10.61
N LEU A 32 -11.98 32.77 -9.53
CA LEU A 32 -11.02 31.66 -9.47
C LEU A 32 -11.72 30.31 -9.54
N ILE A 33 -12.76 30.09 -8.74
CA ILE A 33 -13.50 28.82 -8.72
C ILE A 33 -14.13 28.58 -10.10
N GLN A 34 -14.72 29.60 -10.72
CA GLN A 34 -15.30 29.49 -12.05
C GLN A 34 -14.24 29.09 -13.08
N LYS A 35 -13.06 29.70 -13.05
CA LYS A 35 -11.96 29.36 -13.96
C LYS A 35 -11.39 27.96 -13.71
N ILE A 36 -11.21 27.56 -12.45
CA ILE A 36 -10.75 26.21 -12.07
C ILE A 36 -11.78 25.15 -12.49
N SER A 37 -13.08 25.44 -12.37
CA SER A 37 -14.16 24.52 -12.78
C SER A 37 -14.30 24.37 -14.30
N SER A 38 -13.84 25.36 -15.07
CA SER A 38 -13.82 25.34 -16.54
C SER A 38 -12.62 24.60 -17.13
N LEU A 39 -11.61 24.28 -16.31
CA LEU A 39 -10.48 23.47 -16.74
C LEU A 39 -10.94 22.02 -16.93
N PRO A 40 -10.35 21.29 -17.90
CA PRO A 40 -10.68 19.88 -18.10
C PRO A 40 -10.47 19.13 -16.79
N LYS A 41 -11.50 18.41 -16.33
CA LYS A 41 -11.44 17.61 -15.11
C LYS A 41 -10.20 16.73 -15.17
N VAL A 42 -9.23 17.02 -14.30
CA VAL A 42 -8.06 16.17 -14.14
C VAL A 42 -8.58 14.83 -13.65
N GLU A 43 -8.52 13.83 -14.50
CA GLU A 43 -8.98 12.48 -14.18
C GLU A 43 -8.16 11.99 -12.98
N TYR A 44 -8.86 11.65 -11.89
CA TYR A 44 -8.22 11.17 -10.68
C TYR A 44 -7.44 9.89 -11.01
N LYS A 45 -6.11 9.99 -10.99
CA LYS A 45 -5.24 8.84 -11.07
C LYS A 45 -5.08 8.28 -9.66
N PRO A 46 -5.57 7.05 -9.38
CA PRO A 46 -5.39 6.46 -8.07
C PRO A 46 -3.90 6.33 -7.77
N VAL A 47 -3.51 6.71 -6.55
CA VAL A 47 -2.11 6.68 -6.08
C VAL A 47 -1.53 5.27 -6.19
N ILE A 48 -2.38 4.25 -6.02
CA ILE A 48 -2.01 2.85 -6.12
C ILE A 48 -2.86 2.21 -7.23
N SER A 49 -2.20 1.61 -8.21
CA SER A 49 -2.87 0.89 -9.28
C SER A 49 -3.60 -0.35 -8.73
N PRO A 50 -4.63 -0.87 -9.42
CA PRO A 50 -5.30 -2.11 -9.01
C PRO A 50 -4.32 -3.29 -8.87
N PHE A 51 -3.24 -3.28 -9.65
CA PHE A 51 -2.17 -4.27 -9.56
C PHE A 51 -1.32 -4.11 -8.31
N GLY A 52 -1.02 -2.87 -7.89
CA GLY A 52 -0.33 -2.60 -6.63
C GLY A 52 -1.10 -3.14 -5.42
N TRP A 53 -2.42 -3.01 -5.42
CA TRP A 53 -3.27 -3.60 -4.39
C TRP A 53 -3.19 -5.12 -4.34
N LYS A 54 -3.16 -5.80 -5.50
CA LYS A 54 -2.98 -7.26 -5.57
C LYS A 54 -1.62 -7.70 -5.03
N LEU A 55 -0.56 -6.95 -5.29
CA LEU A 55 0.77 -7.22 -4.76
C LEU A 55 0.81 -7.05 -3.24
N ILE A 56 0.22 -5.99 -2.70
CA ILE A 56 0.14 -5.75 -1.26
C ILE A 56 -0.63 -6.88 -0.58
N LEU A 57 -1.81 -7.23 -1.10
CA LEU A 57 -2.63 -8.34 -0.59
C LEU A 57 -1.91 -9.68 -0.71
N GLY A 58 -1.23 -9.93 -1.82
CA GLY A 58 -0.44 -11.14 -2.04
C GLY A 58 0.70 -11.26 -1.04
N TYR A 59 1.44 -10.16 -0.80
CA TYR A 59 2.52 -10.13 0.17
C TYR A 59 2.02 -10.38 1.59
N ILE A 60 0.95 -9.71 2.01
CA ILE A 60 0.31 -9.93 3.31
C ILE A 60 -0.18 -11.38 3.44
N GLY A 61 -0.78 -11.93 2.39
CA GLY A 61 -1.24 -13.32 2.36
C GLY A 61 -0.09 -14.33 2.48
N ILE A 62 1.03 -14.09 1.78
CA ILE A 62 2.23 -14.93 1.89
C ILE A 62 2.82 -14.85 3.29
N LEU A 63 2.91 -13.66 3.89
CA LEU A 63 3.38 -13.50 5.26
C LEU A 63 2.48 -14.24 6.25
N PHE A 64 1.16 -14.11 6.09
CA PHE A 64 0.20 -14.81 6.93
C PHE A 64 0.34 -16.34 6.81
N LEU A 65 0.46 -16.87 5.60
CA LEU A 65 0.67 -18.29 5.36
C LEU A 65 2.02 -18.77 5.90
N ALA A 66 3.09 -17.99 5.71
CA ALA A 66 4.41 -18.32 6.22
C ALA A 66 4.41 -18.38 7.75
N VAL A 67 3.81 -17.40 8.42
CA VAL A 67 3.67 -17.42 9.89
C VAL A 67 2.77 -18.57 10.33
N SER A 68 1.66 -18.84 9.63
CA SER A 68 0.75 -19.92 10.00
C SER A 68 1.35 -21.32 9.84
N ILE A 69 2.26 -21.52 8.88
CA ILE A 69 2.87 -22.83 8.59
C ILE A 69 4.16 -23.03 9.41
N PHE A 70 4.96 -21.97 9.58
CA PHE A 70 6.28 -22.03 10.20
C PHE A 70 6.35 -21.49 11.63
N SER A 71 5.27 -20.95 12.19
CA SER A 71 5.26 -20.62 13.63
C SER A 71 5.36 -21.94 14.40
N PRO A 72 6.43 -22.17 15.17
CA PRO A 72 6.45 -23.28 16.11
C PRO A 72 5.27 -23.04 17.05
N SER A 73 4.37 -24.01 17.12
CA SER A 73 3.32 -24.03 18.14
C SER A 73 4.02 -24.34 19.47
N GLU A 74 4.82 -23.40 19.96
CA GLU A 74 5.09 -23.35 21.37
C GLU A 74 3.74 -23.21 22.05
N LYS A 75 3.48 -24.09 23.01
CA LYS A 75 2.31 -24.08 23.89
C LYS A 75 2.30 -22.82 24.78
N SER A 76 2.30 -21.64 24.18
CA SER A 76 1.87 -20.41 24.83
C SER A 76 0.51 -20.07 24.25
N ASN A 77 -0.52 -20.28 25.07
CA ASN A 77 -1.92 -19.98 24.76
C ASN A 77 -2.20 -18.47 24.67
N ASP A 78 -1.24 -17.66 24.25
CA ASP A 78 -1.41 -16.20 24.08
C ASP A 78 -1.68 -15.88 22.61
N ILE A 79 -2.70 -16.57 22.12
CA ILE A 79 -3.39 -16.29 20.88
C ILE A 79 -4.06 -14.91 21.08
N LEU A 80 -3.69 -13.91 20.25
CA LEU A 80 -4.18 -12.51 20.29
C LEU A 80 -5.71 -12.35 20.34
N TRP A 81 -6.43 -13.42 20.07
CA TRP A 81 -7.88 -13.54 20.13
C TRP A 81 -8.44 -13.59 21.57
N ASN A 82 -7.61 -13.86 22.59
CA ASN A 82 -8.01 -13.84 24.01
C ASN A 82 -8.33 -12.45 24.56
N LYS A 83 -8.05 -11.37 23.80
CA LYS A 83 -8.41 -9.99 24.18
C LYS A 83 -9.76 -9.53 23.62
N VAL A 84 -10.46 -10.37 22.87
CA VAL A 84 -11.79 -10.05 22.34
C VAL A 84 -12.84 -10.58 23.31
N PRO A 85 -13.75 -9.73 23.85
CA PRO A 85 -14.79 -10.18 24.76
C PRO A 85 -15.64 -11.26 24.08
N SER A 86 -15.79 -12.38 24.78
CA SER A 86 -16.32 -13.64 24.26
C SER A 86 -17.82 -13.51 23.95
N ILE A 87 -18.17 -13.42 22.66
CA ILE A 87 -19.54 -13.67 22.19
C ILE A 87 -19.66 -15.19 22.08
N LYS A 88 -20.52 -15.79 22.92
CA LYS A 88 -20.79 -17.23 22.91
C LYS A 88 -21.45 -17.63 21.59
N MET A 89 -20.65 -18.07 20.62
CA MET A 89 -21.18 -18.73 19.42
C MET A 89 -21.44 -20.21 19.70
N PRO A 90 -22.53 -20.79 19.16
CA PRO A 90 -22.81 -22.21 19.27
C PRO A 90 -21.69 -23.02 18.58
N GLN A 91 -21.22 -24.06 19.27
CA GLN A 91 -20.16 -24.94 18.81
C GLN A 91 -20.65 -25.78 17.63
N ILE A 92 -20.29 -25.37 16.41
CA ILE A 92 -20.43 -26.21 15.22
C ILE A 92 -19.16 -27.06 15.14
N SER A 93 -19.27 -28.35 15.45
CA SER A 93 -18.17 -29.31 15.27
C SER A 93 -17.98 -29.61 13.79
N LEU A 94 -17.23 -28.74 13.10
CA LEU A 94 -16.62 -29.07 11.82
C LEU A 94 -15.46 -30.02 12.12
N GLU A 95 -15.71 -31.33 12.04
CA GLU A 95 -14.65 -32.33 11.94
C GLU A 95 -13.89 -32.11 10.63
N PHE A 96 -12.94 -31.18 10.64
CA PHE A 96 -11.98 -31.04 9.56
C PHE A 96 -11.06 -32.25 9.58
N LEU A 97 -11.07 -32.97 8.46
CA LEU A 97 -10.14 -34.04 8.11
C LEU A 97 -8.74 -33.75 8.69
N SER A 98 -8.27 -34.57 9.61
CA SER A 98 -6.94 -34.43 10.21
C SER A 98 -5.86 -34.77 9.18
N PHE A 99 -5.56 -33.82 8.31
CA PHE A 99 -4.38 -33.88 7.46
C PHE A 99 -3.14 -33.69 8.34
N ASN A 100 -2.53 -34.81 8.74
CA ASN A 100 -1.18 -34.81 9.28
C ASN A 100 -0.22 -34.46 8.14
N PHE A 101 0.02 -33.16 7.93
CA PHE A 101 1.11 -32.74 7.09
C PHE A 101 2.41 -33.14 7.79
N PRO A 102 3.29 -33.93 7.14
CA PRO A 102 4.62 -34.16 7.67
C PRO A 102 5.28 -32.80 7.85
N SER A 103 5.82 -32.53 9.04
CA SER A 103 6.54 -31.30 9.32
C SER A 103 7.74 -31.23 8.39
N LEU A 104 7.61 -30.44 7.33
CA LEU A 104 8.71 -30.12 6.43
C LEU A 104 9.71 -29.28 7.23
N GLU A 105 10.75 -29.94 7.75
CA GLU A 105 11.90 -29.29 8.36
C GLU A 105 12.69 -28.56 7.26
N LEU A 106 12.20 -27.37 6.88
CA LEU A 106 12.94 -26.50 5.99
C LEU A 106 14.13 -25.91 6.74
N SER A 107 15.31 -26.01 6.14
CA SER A 107 16.50 -25.37 6.68
C SER A 107 16.31 -23.85 6.70
N GLN A 108 16.82 -23.18 7.74
CA GLN A 108 16.77 -21.72 7.85
C GLN A 108 17.36 -21.03 6.62
N ASN A 109 18.39 -21.63 6.01
CA ASN A 109 19.01 -21.15 4.77
C ASN A 109 18.03 -21.13 3.59
N LEU A 110 17.15 -22.13 3.49
CA LEU A 110 16.13 -22.20 2.45
C LEU A 110 15.08 -21.10 2.65
N VAL A 111 14.66 -20.86 3.89
CA VAL A 111 13.72 -19.77 4.23
C VAL A 111 14.33 -18.40 3.89
N PHE A 112 15.59 -18.15 4.26
CA PHE A 112 16.30 -16.92 3.89
C PHE A 112 16.48 -16.78 2.38
N GLY A 113 16.73 -17.88 1.67
CA GLY A 113 16.81 -17.91 0.21
C GLY A 113 15.50 -17.49 -0.46
N ILE A 114 14.37 -18.02 0.02
CA ILE A 114 13.04 -17.63 -0.48
C ILE A 114 12.77 -16.15 -0.20
N LEU A 115 13.03 -15.68 1.02
CA LEU A 115 12.79 -14.28 1.41
C LEU A 115 13.61 -13.31 0.56
N THR A 116 14.89 -13.59 0.38
CA THR A 116 15.80 -12.75 -0.42
C THR A 116 15.43 -12.77 -1.89
N PHE A 117 15.04 -13.93 -2.44
CA PHE A 117 14.57 -14.04 -3.81
C PHE A 117 13.29 -13.21 -4.06
N ILE A 118 12.32 -13.28 -3.14
CA ILE A 118 11.09 -12.48 -3.23
C ILE A 118 11.42 -10.99 -3.12
N GLY A 119 12.24 -10.60 -2.14
CA GLY A 119 12.65 -9.21 -1.94
C GLY A 119 13.34 -8.61 -3.17
N MET A 120 14.32 -9.34 -3.74
CA MET A 120 15.03 -8.91 -4.96
C MET A 120 14.11 -8.85 -6.17
N SER A 121 13.16 -9.77 -6.30
CA SER A 121 12.17 -9.75 -7.39
C SER A 121 11.29 -8.49 -7.33
N ILE A 122 10.82 -8.11 -6.14
CA ILE A 122 10.02 -6.89 -5.95
C ILE A 122 10.84 -5.63 -6.27
N ILE A 123 12.07 -5.55 -5.78
CA ILE A 123 12.98 -4.43 -6.05
C ILE A 123 13.25 -4.30 -7.56
N SER A 124 13.51 -5.42 -8.24
CA SER A 124 13.76 -5.44 -9.68
C SER A 124 12.55 -4.97 -10.48
N ILE A 125 11.34 -5.45 -10.13
CA ILE A 125 10.09 -5.01 -10.76
C ILE A 125 9.86 -3.51 -10.54
N TRP A 126 10.08 -3.02 -9.31
CA TRP A 126 9.93 -1.60 -8.99
C TRP A 126 10.93 -0.72 -9.77
N PHE A 127 12.19 -1.14 -9.86
CA PHE A 127 13.21 -0.43 -10.62
C PHE A 127 12.89 -0.41 -12.12
N ASN A 128 12.44 -1.54 -12.68
CA ASN A 128 12.04 -1.63 -14.09
C ASN A 128 10.82 -0.75 -14.39
N TYR A 129 9.84 -0.72 -13.49
CA TYR A 129 8.66 0.13 -13.62
C TYR A 129 9.02 1.62 -13.56
N LYS A 130 9.87 2.02 -12.61
CA LYS A 130 10.37 3.40 -12.51
C LYS A 130 11.13 3.84 -13.77
N ASN A 131 11.97 2.95 -14.32
CA ASN A 131 12.80 3.26 -15.49
C ASN A 131 12.04 3.26 -16.82
N ARG A 132 10.80 2.76 -16.86
CA ARG A 132 9.91 2.84 -18.03
C ARG A 132 9.00 4.07 -18.05
N ILE A 133 8.93 4.80 -16.94
CA ILE A 133 8.06 5.98 -16.77
C ILE A 133 8.87 7.29 -16.80
N ALA A 134 10.20 7.20 -16.62
CA ALA A 134 11.15 8.28 -16.89
C ALA A 134 11.58 8.27 -18.36
#